data_AF-A0A7T7VTI5-F1
#
_entry.id   AF-A0A7T7VTI5-F1
#
_cell.length_a   1.000
_cell.length_b   1.000
_cell.length_c   1.000
_cell.angle_alpha   90.00
_cell.angle_beta   90.00
_cell.angle_gamma   90.00
#
_symmetry.space_group_name_H-M   'P 1'
#
loop_
_entity.id
_entity.type
_entity.pdbx_description
1 polymer ?
#
loop_
_entity_poly.entity_id
_entity_poly.type
_entity_poly.pdbx_seq_one_letter_code
_entity_poly.pdbx_strand_id
1 'polypeptide(L)'
;MSVSVQLHEITGANDAEEAFIRESVRLLREAVSMPGFGASVRKADYGDTQWKGAHGSVRRLTGEEIWQRVQIGQEAGVTGDHTLNLSIAVEDLPGPDSDRDGPPVIGATELGTLPIRTARWFLSQCMIAGDHVNMAAHLMHQWMHVSGFVHGADGHDSRDAPAILGRLVRRALEWNYGDRIDAEITAMLIGGHTGCSCKLPAERTQTAIA
;
A
#
# COMPACT_ATOMS: atom_id res chain seq x y z
N MET A 1 9.27 14.12 14.77
CA MET A 1 9.23 14.28 13.30
C MET A 1 7.97 13.61 12.80
N SER A 2 7.15 14.34 12.05
CA SER A 2 5.96 13.83 11.37
C SER A 2 6.32 13.36 9.96
N VAL A 3 5.68 12.28 9.48
CA VAL A 3 5.83 11.79 8.11
C VAL A 3 4.92 12.62 7.20
N SER A 4 5.46 13.19 6.12
CA SER A 4 4.66 13.92 5.13
C SER A 4 4.00 12.92 4.16
N VAL A 5 2.81 13.23 3.66
CA VAL A 5 2.11 12.44 2.63
C VAL A 5 1.62 13.39 1.55
N GLN A 6 2.06 13.17 0.31
CA GLN A 6 1.74 14.02 -0.84
C GLN A 6 1.06 13.21 -1.94
N LEU A 7 -0.14 13.65 -2.34
CA LEU A 7 -0.84 13.13 -3.50
C LEU A 7 -0.54 14.04 -4.70
N HIS A 8 0.10 13.48 -5.72
CA HIS A 8 0.45 14.19 -6.95
C HIS A 8 -0.69 14.15 -7.96
N GLU A 9 -1.25 12.97 -8.21
CA GLU A 9 -2.31 12.77 -9.19
C GLU A 9 -3.23 11.60 -8.86
N ILE A 10 -4.46 11.66 -9.38
CA ILE A 10 -5.40 10.56 -9.47
C ILE A 10 -5.81 10.45 -10.94
N THR A 11 -5.67 9.27 -11.53
CA THR A 11 -6.08 8.99 -12.91
C THR A 11 -7.09 7.85 -12.97
N GLY A 12 -7.93 7.83 -14.00
CA GLY A 12 -8.96 6.80 -14.18
C GLY A 12 -10.16 6.89 -13.21
N ALA A 13 -10.19 7.85 -12.30
CA ALA A 13 -11.30 8.06 -11.37
C ALA A 13 -12.36 9.01 -11.95
N ASN A 14 -13.62 8.81 -11.58
CA ASN A 14 -14.65 9.85 -11.69
C ASN A 14 -14.61 10.80 -10.47
N ASP A 15 -15.39 11.88 -10.49
CA ASP A 15 -15.37 12.90 -9.43
C ASP A 15 -15.67 12.35 -8.02
N ALA A 16 -16.59 11.39 -7.90
CA ALA A 16 -16.95 10.80 -6.62
C ALA A 16 -15.85 9.88 -6.07
N GLU A 17 -15.26 9.07 -6.95
CA GLU A 17 -14.09 8.24 -6.65
C GLU A 17 -12.89 9.11 -6.25
N GLU A 18 -12.63 10.19 -6.99
CA GLU A 18 -11.54 11.11 -6.70
C GLU A 18 -11.71 11.76 -5.32
N ALA A 19 -12.90 12.26 -5.01
CA ALA A 19 -13.20 12.84 -3.70
C ALA A 19 -13.00 11.81 -2.57
N PHE A 20 -13.44 10.57 -2.78
CA PHE A 20 -13.27 9.50 -1.81
C PHE A 20 -11.80 9.14 -1.57
N ILE A 21 -10.99 9.09 -2.64
CA ILE A 21 -9.55 8.82 -2.56
C ILE A 21 -8.83 9.97 -1.84
N ARG A 22 -9.17 11.23 -2.15
CA ARG A 22 -8.56 12.41 -1.50
C ARG A 22 -8.80 12.39 0.01
N GLU A 23 -10.01 12.04 0.45
CA GLU A 23 -10.31 11.91 1.87
C GLU A 23 -9.57 10.72 2.51
N SER A 24 -9.45 9.60 1.80
CA SER A 24 -8.65 8.45 2.27
C SER A 24 -7.17 8.80 2.42
N VAL A 25 -6.60 9.60 1.50
CA VAL A 25 -5.23 10.12 1.62
C VAL A 25 -5.09 11.06 2.83
N ARG A 26 -6.10 11.90 3.09
CA ARG A 26 -6.12 12.76 4.28
C ARG A 26 -6.05 11.90 5.56
N LEU A 27 -6.80 10.80 5.62
CA LEU A 27 -6.76 9.86 6.74
C LEU A 27 -5.42 9.12 6.86
N LEU A 28 -4.81 8.72 5.74
CA LEU A 28 -3.46 8.15 5.76
C LEU A 28 -2.45 9.12 6.37
N ARG A 29 -2.51 10.41 5.97
CA ARG A 29 -1.66 11.47 6.53
C ARG A 29 -1.88 11.64 8.04
N GLU A 30 -3.14 11.59 8.47
CA GLU A 30 -3.50 11.62 9.89
C GLU A 30 -2.87 10.45 10.64
N ALA A 31 -3.10 9.22 10.17
CA ALA A 31 -2.61 7.98 10.79
C ALA A 31 -1.08 7.97 10.99
N VAL A 32 -0.31 8.26 9.94
CA VAL A 32 1.17 8.21 10.01
C VAL A 32 1.76 9.33 10.87
N SER A 33 0.96 10.36 11.15
CA SER A 33 1.33 11.48 12.04
C SER A 33 0.91 11.25 13.49
N MET A 34 0.15 10.19 13.80
CA MET A 34 -0.34 9.96 15.16
C MET A 34 0.80 9.64 16.14
N PRO A 35 0.73 10.18 17.38
CA PRO A 35 1.67 9.81 18.43
C PRO A 35 1.73 8.30 18.63
N GLY A 36 2.94 7.75 18.65
CA GLY A 36 3.16 6.32 18.85
C GLY A 36 3.11 5.47 17.57
N PHE A 37 2.68 6.00 16.42
CA PHE A 37 2.66 5.24 15.16
C PHE A 37 4.03 4.64 14.83
N GLY A 38 5.08 5.46 14.82
CA GLY A 38 6.44 4.98 14.57
C GLY A 38 6.98 4.03 15.65
N ALA A 39 6.49 4.10 16.89
CA ALA A 39 6.86 3.13 17.93
C ALA A 39 6.17 1.78 17.67
N SER A 40 4.92 1.79 17.20
CA SER A 40 4.20 0.59 16.76
C SER A 40 4.86 -0.05 15.56
N VAL A 41 5.32 0.72 14.57
CA VAL A 41 6.07 0.21 13.41
C VAL A 41 7.33 -0.52 13.87
N ARG A 42 8.12 0.08 14.77
CA ARG A 42 9.37 -0.53 15.26
C ARG A 42 9.18 -1.82 16.04
N LYS A 43 8.07 -1.93 16.79
CA LYS A 43 7.79 -3.03 17.72
C LYS A 43 6.86 -4.10 17.17
N ALA A 44 6.37 -3.94 15.94
CA ALA A 44 5.47 -4.93 15.34
C ALA A 44 6.17 -6.27 15.13
N ASP A 45 5.40 -7.35 15.24
CA ASP A 45 5.86 -8.72 14.99
C ASP A 45 5.85 -9.01 13.49
N TYR A 46 6.94 -8.69 12.81
CA TYR A 46 7.13 -8.98 11.39
C TYR A 46 7.46 -10.46 11.18
N GLY A 47 6.70 -11.11 10.31
CA GLY A 47 7.00 -12.43 9.75
C GLY A 47 8.07 -12.34 8.67
N ASP A 48 7.86 -13.01 7.53
CA ASP A 48 8.80 -12.95 6.41
C ASP A 48 8.68 -11.63 5.63
N THR A 49 9.31 -10.59 6.15
CA THR A 49 9.41 -9.29 5.46
C THR A 49 10.61 -9.26 4.55
N GLN A 50 10.34 -9.15 3.24
CA GLN A 50 11.35 -9.08 2.21
C GLN A 50 11.38 -7.68 1.57
N TRP A 51 12.59 -7.19 1.33
CA TRP A 51 12.84 -5.92 0.66
C TRP A 51 13.86 -6.11 -0.46
N LYS A 52 13.60 -5.48 -1.61
CA LYS A 52 14.50 -5.48 -2.76
C LYS A 52 14.71 -4.04 -3.24
N GLY A 53 15.95 -3.60 -3.20
CA GLY A 53 16.35 -2.33 -3.83
C GLY A 53 16.41 -2.44 -5.35
N ALA A 54 16.51 -1.30 -6.04
CA ALA A 54 16.48 -1.23 -7.50
C ALA A 54 17.48 -2.16 -8.22
N HIS A 55 18.65 -2.41 -7.63
CA HIS A 55 19.70 -3.29 -8.19
C HIS A 55 20.15 -4.38 -7.20
N GLY A 56 19.38 -4.62 -6.14
CA GLY A 56 19.79 -5.47 -5.02
C GLY A 56 19.22 -6.89 -5.07
N SER A 57 19.85 -7.78 -4.32
CA SER A 57 19.21 -9.01 -3.88
C SER A 57 18.12 -8.70 -2.85
N VAL A 58 17.19 -9.65 -2.69
CA VAL A 58 16.22 -9.61 -1.61
C VAL A 58 16.94 -9.72 -0.26
N ARG A 59 16.57 -8.88 0.69
CA ARG A 59 17.03 -8.95 2.09
C ARG A 59 15.88 -8.70 3.04
N ARG A 60 16.05 -9.17 4.28
CA ARG A 60 15.13 -8.89 5.39
C ARG A 60 15.50 -7.56 6.05
N LEU A 61 14.49 -6.82 6.48
CA LEU A 61 14.65 -5.57 7.23
C LEU A 61 14.00 -5.71 8.61
N THR A 62 14.62 -5.08 9.60
CA THR A 62 14.09 -4.96 10.96
C THR A 62 13.01 -3.87 11.04
N GLY A 63 12.20 -3.88 12.11
CA GLY A 63 11.20 -2.83 12.35
C GLY A 63 11.78 -1.41 12.41
N GLU A 64 13.02 -1.25 12.89
CA GLU A 64 13.71 0.05 12.87
C GLU A 64 14.07 0.48 11.44
N GLU A 65 14.61 -0.42 10.62
CA GLU A 65 14.93 -0.12 9.23
C GLU A 65 13.66 0.17 8.40
N ILE A 66 12.56 -0.55 8.66
CA ILE A 66 11.25 -0.30 8.04
C ILE A 66 10.77 1.11 8.41
N TRP A 67 10.81 1.46 9.70
CA TRP A 67 10.40 2.80 10.13
C TRP A 67 11.27 3.90 9.53
N GLN A 68 12.59 3.72 9.46
CA GLN A 68 13.49 4.69 8.84
C GLN A 68 13.10 4.97 7.39
N ARG A 69 12.77 3.94 6.62
CA ARG A 69 12.30 4.10 5.23
C ARG A 69 11.00 4.88 5.14
N VAL A 70 10.01 4.56 5.99
CA VAL A 70 8.75 5.31 6.08
C VAL A 70 9.01 6.77 6.46
N GLN A 71 9.88 7.00 7.45
CA GLN A 71 10.18 8.33 7.96
C GLN A 71 10.84 9.25 6.93
N ILE A 72 11.70 8.70 6.07
CA ILE A 72 12.38 9.46 5.02
C ILE A 72 11.65 9.40 3.68
N GLY A 73 10.51 8.71 3.57
CA GLY A 73 9.80 8.57 2.29
C GLY A 73 10.61 7.81 1.23
N GLN A 74 11.38 6.80 1.63
CA GLN A 74 12.31 6.14 0.72
C GLN A 74 11.63 5.20 -0.27
N GLU A 75 11.37 5.67 -1.48
CA GLU A 75 11.01 4.85 -2.63
C GLU A 75 12.20 3.98 -3.09
N ALA A 76 11.95 2.87 -3.78
CA ALA A 76 13.04 2.01 -4.23
C ALA A 76 13.83 2.68 -5.36
N GLY A 77 15.13 2.92 -5.13
CA GLY A 77 16.02 3.54 -6.13
C GLY A 77 16.00 5.08 -6.15
N VAL A 78 15.20 5.72 -5.29
CA VAL A 78 15.13 7.18 -5.16
C VAL A 78 15.57 7.59 -3.75
N THR A 79 16.35 8.67 -3.61
CA THR A 79 16.72 9.24 -2.30
C THR A 79 15.47 9.76 -1.58
N GLY A 80 15.30 9.40 -0.32
CA GLY A 80 14.16 9.89 0.48
C GLY A 80 14.11 11.41 0.62
N ASP A 81 12.92 11.96 0.47
CA ASP A 81 12.59 13.39 0.54
C ASP A 81 11.72 13.74 1.77
N HIS A 82 11.62 12.81 2.73
CA HIS A 82 10.74 12.87 3.91
C HIS A 82 9.23 12.89 3.59
N THR A 83 8.85 12.44 2.39
CA THR A 83 7.46 12.43 1.93
C THR A 83 7.06 11.06 1.37
N LEU A 84 5.90 10.55 1.80
CA LEU A 84 5.24 9.44 1.12
C LEU A 84 4.54 10.00 -0.12
N ASN A 85 5.17 9.89 -1.28
CA ASN A 85 4.57 10.31 -2.54
C ASN A 85 3.54 9.28 -3.02
N LEU A 86 2.40 9.78 -3.46
CA LEU A 86 1.30 8.99 -4.00
C LEU A 86 0.90 9.53 -5.36
N SER A 87 0.86 8.64 -6.35
CA SER A 87 0.09 8.79 -7.59
C SER A 87 -0.80 7.56 -7.68
N ILE A 88 -2.09 7.75 -7.94
CA ILE A 88 -3.08 6.67 -7.87
C ILE A 88 -3.76 6.52 -9.23
N ALA A 89 -3.75 5.30 -9.78
CA ALA A 89 -4.51 4.95 -10.97
C ALA A 89 -5.68 4.04 -10.57
N VAL A 90 -6.91 4.42 -10.89
CA VAL A 90 -8.11 3.57 -10.70
C VAL A 90 -8.34 2.76 -11.96
N GLU A 91 -8.31 1.44 -11.85
CA GLU A 91 -8.32 0.54 -12.98
C GLU A 91 -9.27 -0.65 -12.78
N ASP A 92 -9.73 -1.23 -13.89
CA ASP A 92 -10.53 -2.44 -13.89
C ASP A 92 -9.61 -3.67 -13.76
N LEU A 93 -9.22 -3.99 -12.53
CA LEU A 93 -8.43 -5.17 -12.17
C LEU A 93 -9.34 -6.40 -11.97
N PRO A 94 -8.80 -7.65 -12.06
CA PRO A 94 -9.57 -8.86 -11.78
C PRO A 94 -10.33 -8.76 -10.45
N GLY A 95 -11.63 -9.04 -10.49
CA GLY A 95 -12.54 -8.92 -9.37
C GLY A 95 -13.09 -10.28 -8.91
N PRO A 96 -13.92 -10.31 -7.86
CA PRO A 96 -14.48 -11.55 -7.34
C PRO A 96 -15.26 -12.35 -8.39
N ASP A 97 -15.88 -11.65 -9.35
CA ASP A 97 -16.70 -12.25 -10.41
C ASP A 97 -15.89 -12.53 -11.71
N SER A 98 -14.58 -12.28 -11.75
CA SER A 98 -13.76 -12.47 -12.96
C SER A 98 -13.19 -13.88 -13.05
N ASP A 99 -14.01 -14.86 -13.42
CA ASP A 99 -13.58 -16.27 -13.58
C ASP A 99 -12.47 -16.48 -14.62
N ARG A 100 -12.25 -15.51 -15.52
CA ARG A 100 -11.33 -15.64 -16.67
C ARG A 100 -9.98 -14.94 -16.51
N ASP A 101 -9.86 -13.99 -15.58
CA ASP A 101 -8.73 -13.06 -15.54
C ASP A 101 -7.78 -13.29 -14.34
N GLY A 102 -8.00 -14.39 -13.61
CA GLY A 102 -7.20 -14.78 -12.45
C GLY A 102 -7.88 -14.47 -11.11
N PRO A 103 -7.19 -14.70 -9.98
CA PRO A 103 -7.75 -14.41 -8.66
C PRO A 103 -8.02 -12.89 -8.52
N PRO A 104 -9.01 -12.50 -7.70
CA PRO A 104 -9.32 -11.10 -7.46
C PRO A 104 -8.10 -10.35 -6.92
N VAL A 105 -7.86 -9.14 -7.44
CA VAL A 105 -6.73 -8.27 -7.06
C VAL A 105 -7.27 -6.91 -6.64
N ILE A 106 -6.98 -6.47 -5.41
CA ILE A 106 -7.42 -5.15 -4.89
C ILE A 106 -6.47 -4.01 -5.31
N GLY A 107 -5.21 -4.33 -5.60
CA GLY A 107 -4.24 -3.38 -6.12
C GLY A 107 -3.03 -4.07 -6.75
N ALA A 108 -2.37 -3.32 -7.62
CA ALA A 108 -1.17 -3.74 -8.31
C ALA A 108 -0.17 -2.59 -8.33
N THR A 109 1.02 -2.82 -7.78
CA THR A 109 2.09 -1.84 -7.76
C THR A 109 3.35 -2.50 -8.29
N GLU A 110 3.94 -1.92 -9.33
CA GLU A 110 5.26 -2.34 -9.78
C GLU A 110 6.30 -1.89 -8.73
N LEU A 111 7.22 -2.79 -8.39
CA LEU A 111 8.12 -2.56 -7.28
C LEU A 111 8.99 -1.32 -7.54
N GLY A 112 8.96 -0.35 -6.61
CA GLY A 112 9.77 0.85 -6.74
C GLY A 112 9.18 1.96 -7.59
N THR A 113 7.97 1.80 -8.13
CA THR A 113 7.41 2.76 -9.08
C THR A 113 6.01 3.21 -8.69
N LEU A 114 5.71 4.47 -9.04
CA LEU A 114 4.36 5.01 -9.13
C LEU A 114 3.86 4.87 -10.58
N PRO A 115 2.53 4.83 -10.82
CA PRO A 115 1.45 4.97 -9.84
C PRO A 115 1.10 3.65 -9.11
N ILE A 116 0.48 3.80 -7.94
CA ILE A 116 -0.26 2.72 -7.26
C ILE A 116 -1.53 2.45 -8.06
N ARG A 117 -1.70 1.24 -8.59
CA ARG A 117 -2.92 0.86 -9.31
C ARG A 117 -3.90 0.23 -8.33
N THR A 118 -5.08 0.80 -8.21
CA THR A 118 -6.14 0.35 -7.30
C THR A 118 -7.31 -0.17 -8.12
N ALA A 119 -7.85 -1.32 -7.70
CA ALA A 119 -9.00 -1.91 -8.37
C ALA A 119 -10.27 -1.08 -8.16
N ARG A 120 -10.96 -0.74 -9.25
CA ARG A 120 -12.24 -0.01 -9.19
C ARG A 120 -13.28 -0.75 -8.39
N TRP A 121 -13.36 -2.08 -8.52
CA TRP A 121 -14.34 -2.87 -7.76
C TRP A 121 -14.11 -2.77 -6.24
N PHE A 122 -12.85 -2.75 -5.79
CA PHE A 122 -12.50 -2.60 -4.38
C PHE A 122 -12.79 -1.18 -3.87
N LEU A 123 -12.45 -0.16 -4.67
CA LEU A 123 -12.78 1.23 -4.37
C LEU A 123 -14.30 1.41 -4.22
N SER A 124 -15.09 0.83 -5.12
CA SER A 124 -16.56 0.86 -5.04
C SER A 124 -17.08 0.22 -3.76
N GLN A 125 -16.54 -0.91 -3.31
CA GLN A 125 -16.92 -1.53 -2.03
C GLN A 125 -16.63 -0.59 -0.85
N CYS A 126 -15.44 0.02 -0.81
CA CYS A 126 -15.09 1.02 0.21
C CYS A 126 -16.04 2.22 0.18
N MET A 127 -16.41 2.71 -1.01
CA MET A 127 -17.34 3.83 -1.18
C MET A 127 -18.75 3.50 -0.68
N ILE A 128 -19.26 2.31 -1.02
CA ILE A 128 -20.58 1.83 -0.57
C ILE A 128 -20.64 1.75 0.96
N ALA A 129 -19.57 1.26 1.59
CA ALA A 129 -19.47 1.17 3.05
C ALA A 129 -19.13 2.51 3.73
N GLY A 130 -18.70 3.53 2.97
CA GLY A 130 -18.18 4.78 3.53
C GLY A 130 -16.84 4.61 4.25
N ASP A 131 -16.08 3.58 3.90
CA ASP A 131 -14.90 3.08 4.59
C ASP A 131 -13.59 3.64 4.00
N HIS A 132 -13.29 4.89 4.33
CA HIS A 132 -12.02 5.50 3.96
C HIS A 132 -10.83 4.92 4.75
N VAL A 133 -11.08 4.21 5.87
CA VAL A 133 -10.02 3.68 6.72
C VAL A 133 -9.35 2.50 6.04
N ASN A 134 -10.13 1.54 5.55
CA ASN A 134 -9.59 0.42 4.78
C ASN A 134 -8.96 0.90 3.46
N MET A 135 -9.50 1.95 2.83
CA MET A 135 -8.84 2.56 1.67
C MET A 135 -7.50 3.22 2.03
N ALA A 136 -7.40 3.94 3.15
CA ALA A 136 -6.13 4.50 3.64
C ALA A 136 -5.11 3.40 3.97
N ALA A 137 -5.55 2.30 4.59
CA ALA A 137 -4.72 1.13 4.88
C ALA A 137 -4.22 0.45 3.59
N HIS A 138 -5.07 0.34 2.58
CA HIS A 138 -4.70 -0.15 1.23
C HIS A 138 -3.64 0.74 0.58
N LEU A 139 -3.79 2.06 0.62
CA LEU A 139 -2.79 2.97 0.06
C LEU A 139 -1.43 2.84 0.75
N MET A 140 -1.42 2.64 2.08
CA MET A 140 -0.18 2.36 2.81
C MET A 140 0.45 1.03 2.40
N HIS A 141 -0.37 -0.03 2.27
CA HIS A 141 0.09 -1.34 1.80
C HIS A 141 0.76 -1.22 0.43
N GLN A 142 0.10 -0.55 -0.52
CA GLN A 142 0.65 -0.37 -1.86
C GLN A 142 1.90 0.51 -1.87
N TRP A 143 1.94 1.57 -1.07
CA TRP A 143 3.14 2.40 -0.94
C TRP A 143 4.35 1.62 -0.43
N MET A 144 4.15 0.58 0.40
CA MET A 144 5.26 -0.29 0.81
C MET A 144 5.90 -1.02 -0.38
N HIS A 145 5.13 -1.37 -1.41
CA HIS A 145 5.68 -1.88 -2.67
C HIS A 145 6.45 -0.80 -3.44
N VAL A 146 6.00 0.45 -3.43
CA VAL A 146 6.78 1.59 -3.96
C VAL A 146 8.10 1.76 -3.19
N SER A 147 8.12 1.51 -1.88
CA SER A 147 9.35 1.49 -1.07
C SER A 147 10.23 0.25 -1.34
N GLY A 148 9.82 -0.70 -2.17
CA GLY A 148 10.61 -1.89 -2.51
C GLY A 148 10.36 -3.12 -1.64
N PHE A 149 9.30 -3.13 -0.84
CA PHE A 149 8.90 -4.33 -0.10
C PHE A 149 8.13 -5.30 -1.00
N VAL A 150 8.40 -6.60 -0.84
CA VAL A 150 7.72 -7.68 -1.55
C VAL A 150 7.10 -8.64 -0.54
N HIS A 151 6.02 -9.30 -0.96
CA HIS A 151 5.45 -10.41 -0.20
C HIS A 151 6.46 -11.56 -0.09
N GLY A 152 6.45 -12.27 1.03
CA GLY A 152 7.27 -13.47 1.23
C GLY A 152 6.95 -14.57 0.22
N ALA A 153 7.82 -15.59 0.12
CA ALA A 153 7.73 -16.65 -0.90
C ALA A 153 6.42 -17.45 -0.88
N ASP A 154 5.74 -17.50 0.27
CA ASP A 154 4.45 -18.18 0.42
C ASP A 154 3.25 -17.30 0.02
N GLY A 155 3.48 -16.08 -0.48
CA GLY A 155 2.46 -15.19 -1.10
C GLY A 155 1.34 -14.70 -0.19
N HIS A 156 1.27 -15.18 1.05
CA HIS A 156 0.12 -15.03 1.96
C HIS A 156 0.52 -14.73 3.41
N ASP A 157 1.77 -14.32 3.68
CA ASP A 157 2.13 -13.98 5.06
C ASP A 157 1.49 -12.64 5.44
N SER A 158 0.34 -12.74 6.12
CA SER A 158 -0.34 -11.60 6.73
C SER A 158 0.53 -10.83 7.73
N ARG A 159 1.77 -11.25 8.00
CA ARG A 159 2.76 -10.59 8.86
C ARG A 159 3.94 -9.99 8.10
N ASP A 160 3.88 -9.84 6.78
CA ASP A 160 4.87 -9.02 6.09
C ASP A 160 4.66 -7.51 6.34
N ALA A 161 5.65 -6.70 5.94
CA ALA A 161 5.63 -5.26 6.20
C ALA A 161 4.46 -4.52 5.53
N PRO A 162 4.11 -4.76 4.25
CA PRO A 162 2.89 -4.19 3.65
C PRO A 162 1.63 -4.46 4.48
N ALA A 163 1.37 -5.72 4.85
CA ALA A 163 0.19 -6.10 5.61
C ALA A 163 0.19 -5.50 7.02
N ILE A 164 1.33 -5.51 7.70
CA ILE A 164 1.47 -4.91 9.03
C ILE A 164 1.22 -3.41 9.00
N LEU A 165 1.78 -2.67 8.04
CA LEU A 165 1.61 -1.22 7.97
C LEU A 165 0.19 -0.81 7.58
N GLY A 166 -0.47 -1.56 6.70
CA GLY A 166 -1.91 -1.41 6.49
C GLY A 166 -2.70 -1.56 7.81
N ARG A 167 -2.43 -2.62 8.58
CA ARG A 167 -3.08 -2.83 9.90
C ARG A 167 -2.77 -1.74 10.92
N LEU A 168 -1.54 -1.22 10.94
CA LEU A 168 -1.16 -0.14 11.85
C LEU A 168 -1.87 1.18 11.49
N VAL A 169 -2.04 1.48 10.21
CA VAL A 169 -2.84 2.63 9.75
C VAL A 169 -4.28 2.49 10.22
N ARG A 170 -4.90 1.33 9.99
CA ARG A 170 -6.26 1.06 10.47
C ARG A 170 -6.38 1.24 11.98
N ARG A 171 -5.48 0.61 12.75
CA ARG A 171 -5.48 0.67 14.22
C ARG A 171 -5.29 2.09 14.75
N ALA A 172 -4.49 2.91 14.07
CA ALA A 172 -4.32 4.31 14.44
C ALA A 172 -5.64 5.08 14.30
N LEU A 173 -6.39 4.82 13.23
CA LEU A 173 -7.66 5.50 12.92
C LEU A 173 -8.87 4.93 13.67
N GLU A 174 -8.80 3.69 14.17
CA GLU A 174 -9.91 2.94 14.78
C GLU A 174 -10.60 3.70 15.92
N TRP A 175 -9.85 4.44 16.75
CA TRP A 175 -10.45 5.23 17.84
C TRP A 175 -11.41 6.32 17.35
N ASN A 176 -11.10 6.96 16.21
CA ASN A 176 -11.86 8.08 15.68
C ASN A 176 -12.91 7.65 14.63
N TYR A 177 -12.68 6.50 13.98
CA TYR A 177 -13.44 6.10 12.79
C TYR A 177 -13.90 4.63 12.82
N GLY A 178 -13.83 3.96 13.98
CA GLY A 178 -14.13 2.53 14.13
C GLY A 178 -15.50 2.11 13.60
N ASP A 179 -16.54 2.94 13.81
CA ASP A 179 -17.90 2.68 13.34
C ASP A 179 -18.05 2.69 11.80
N ARG A 180 -16.99 3.11 11.08
CA ARG A 180 -16.93 3.18 9.62
C ARG A 180 -16.05 2.10 9.00
N ILE A 181 -15.47 1.22 9.83
CA ILE A 181 -14.60 0.14 9.36
C ILE A 181 -15.46 -1.08 9.08
N ASP A 182 -15.56 -1.43 7.81
CA ASP A 182 -16.26 -2.63 7.38
C ASP A 182 -15.37 -3.87 7.57
N ALA A 183 -15.94 -4.91 8.21
CA ALA A 183 -15.23 -6.14 8.55
C ALA A 183 -14.94 -7.00 7.31
N GLU A 184 -15.84 -7.02 6.32
CA GLU A 184 -15.67 -7.79 5.08
C GLU A 184 -14.58 -7.16 4.22
N ILE A 185 -14.57 -5.83 4.09
CA ILE A 185 -13.50 -5.10 3.39
C ILE A 185 -12.16 -5.30 4.09
N THR A 186 -12.14 -5.29 5.42
CA THR A 186 -10.94 -5.62 6.21
C THR A 186 -10.45 -7.04 5.92
N ALA A 187 -11.35 -8.00 5.75
CA ALA A 187 -10.98 -9.38 5.43
C ALA A 187 -10.41 -9.50 4.01
N MET A 188 -10.86 -8.67 3.04
CA MET A 188 -10.24 -8.60 1.71
C MET A 188 -8.78 -8.10 1.80
N LEU A 189 -8.54 -7.04 2.58
CA LEU A 189 -7.20 -6.47 2.74
C LEU A 189 -6.20 -7.42 3.44
N ILE A 190 -6.67 -8.17 4.45
CA ILE A 190 -5.79 -8.93 5.37
C ILE A 190 -5.83 -10.45 5.11
N GLY A 191 -6.95 -10.97 4.60
CA GLY A 191 -7.31 -12.39 4.61
C GLY A 191 -6.75 -13.24 3.47
N GLY A 192 -5.91 -12.69 2.59
CA GLY A 192 -5.20 -13.47 1.56
C GLY A 192 -6.07 -14.06 0.44
N HIS A 193 -7.41 -13.87 0.47
CA HIS A 193 -8.35 -14.34 -0.56
C HIS A 193 -8.42 -13.41 -1.77
N THR A 194 -8.10 -12.14 -1.60
CA THR A 194 -7.93 -11.16 -2.68
C THR A 194 -6.48 -10.71 -2.68
N GLY A 195 -5.77 -10.96 -3.77
CA GLY A 195 -4.33 -10.73 -3.86
C GLY A 195 -3.95 -9.26 -4.04
N CYS A 196 -2.71 -8.93 -3.71
CA CYS A 196 -2.01 -7.79 -4.27
C CYS A 196 -1.08 -8.30 -5.37
N SER A 197 -1.08 -7.69 -6.55
CA SER A 197 -0.15 -8.07 -7.62
C SER A 197 1.06 -7.15 -7.60
N CYS A 198 2.10 -7.53 -6.85
CA CYS A 198 3.41 -6.87 -6.97
C CYS A 198 4.23 -7.56 -8.06
N LYS A 199 4.52 -6.85 -9.15
CA LYS A 199 5.43 -7.33 -10.21
C LYS A 199 6.79 -6.68 -10.03
N LEU A 200 7.85 -7.46 -10.23
CA LEU A 200 9.17 -6.88 -10.45
C LEU A 200 9.11 -6.04 -11.73
N PRO A 201 9.88 -4.94 -11.80
CA PRO A 201 10.02 -4.21 -13.05
C PRO A 201 10.45 -5.19 -14.13
N ALA A 202 9.79 -5.15 -15.29
CA ALA A 202 10.32 -5.85 -16.46
C ALA A 202 11.75 -5.35 -16.65
N GLU A 203 12.73 -6.26 -16.72
CA GLU A 203 14.11 -5.88 -17.01
C GLU A 203 14.06 -5.01 -18.27
N ARG A 204 14.35 -3.71 -18.12
CA ARG A 204 14.53 -2.83 -19.27
C ARG A 204 15.78 -3.36 -19.95
N THR A 205 15.58 -4.21 -20.97
CA THR A 205 16.64 -4.61 -21.88
C THR A 205 17.24 -3.31 -22.38
N GLN A 206 18.42 -2.95 -21.87
CA GLN A 206 19.19 -1.86 -22.41
C GLN A 206 19.51 -2.30 -23.84
N THR A 207 18.74 -1.80 -24.81
CA THR A 207 19.16 -1.83 -26.19
C THR A 207 20.44 -1.01 -26.23
N ALA A 208 21.58 -1.69 -26.21
CA ALA A 208 22.86 -1.08 -26.48
C ALA A 208 22.74 -0.44 -27.87
N ILE A 209 22.66 0.89 -27.89
CA ILE A 209 22.84 1.64 -29.12
C ILE A 209 24.35 1.54 -29.40
N ALA A 210 24.68 0.74 -30.42
CA ALA A 210 26.01 0.63 -31.00
C ALA A 210 26.39 1.91 -31.75
#